data_AF-A0A2E3Z1B3-F1
#
_entry.id   AF-A0A2E3Z1B3-F1
#
_cell.length_a   1.000
_cell.length_b   1.000
_cell.length_c   1.000
_cell.angle_alpha   90.00
_cell.angle_beta   90.00
_cell.angle_gamma   90.00
#
_symmetry.space_group_name_H-M   'P 1'
#
loop_
_entity.id
_entity.type
_entity.pdbx_description
1 polymer ?
#
loop_
_entity_poly.entity_id
_entity_poly.type
_entity_poly.pdbx_seq_one_letter_code
_entity_poly.pdbx_strand_id
1 'polypeptide(L)'
;MTLPPLATAFDARQASSLSDDKIATKATRDADRLRGAAEGFEALFLNQILQSGRAASFGDSLTESSATQTAQSLLDSTLTEVGAGRAGLGLSEAIYRQFSAHLGGVQE
;
A
#
# COMPACT_ATOMS: atom_id res chain seq x y z
N MET A 1 61.50 18.97 20.24
CA MET A 1 60.17 19.56 20.45
C MET A 1 59.89 20.34 19.19
N THR A 2 59.11 19.86 18.22
CA THR A 2 57.64 19.81 18.23
C THR A 2 57.12 18.82 17.16
N LEU A 3 56.00 18.16 17.43
CA LEU A 3 55.14 17.53 16.41
C LEU A 3 53.81 18.30 16.38
N PRO A 4 53.24 18.61 15.22
CA PRO A 4 51.80 18.79 15.06
C PRO A 4 51.14 17.59 14.35
N PRO A 5 49.81 17.45 14.45
CA PRO A 5 49.11 16.18 14.59
C PRO A 5 48.51 15.61 13.29
N LEU A 6 48.29 14.30 13.28
CA LEU A 6 47.49 13.57 12.30
C LEU A 6 46.04 13.36 12.81
N ALA A 7 45.11 13.47 11.86
CA ALA A 7 43.78 12.85 11.81
C ALA A 7 42.58 13.49 12.56
N THR A 8 41.71 14.14 11.78
CA THR A 8 40.26 14.33 12.10
C THR A 8 39.33 14.29 10.86
N ALA A 9 39.79 13.78 9.71
CA ALA A 9 38.99 13.80 8.48
C ALA A 9 37.92 12.68 8.35
N PHE A 10 37.83 11.75 9.31
CA PHE A 10 36.96 10.56 9.22
C PHE A 10 35.54 10.76 9.78
N ASP A 11 35.37 11.68 10.72
CA ASP A 11 34.16 11.77 11.57
C ASP A 11 32.95 12.43 10.86
N ALA A 12 33.17 13.54 10.15
CA ALA A 12 32.10 14.29 9.47
C ALA A 12 31.49 13.54 8.26
N ARG A 13 32.28 12.67 7.61
CA ARG A 13 31.85 11.89 6.43
C ARG A 13 31.03 10.65 6.82
N GLN A 14 31.25 10.12 8.03
CA GLN A 14 30.50 8.97 8.54
C GLN A 14 29.12 9.41 9.05
N ALA A 15 29.02 10.54 9.75
CA ALA A 15 27.76 11.09 10.25
C ALA A 15 26.77 11.50 9.13
N SER A 16 27.28 12.03 8.01
CA SER A 16 26.45 12.33 6.83
C SER A 16 25.91 11.05 6.17
N SER A 17 26.75 10.03 5.99
CA SER A 17 26.32 8.75 5.40
C SER A 17 25.21 8.03 6.18
N LEU A 18 25.23 8.12 7.52
CA LEU A 18 24.21 7.52 8.39
C LEU A 18 22.86 8.24 8.28
N SER A 19 22.88 9.54 7.99
CA SER A 19 21.68 10.34 7.81
C SER A 19 21.03 10.06 6.45
N ASP A 20 21.84 9.96 5.40
CA ASP A 20 21.39 9.63 4.05
C ASP A 20 20.75 8.23 3.99
N ASP A 21 21.37 7.24 4.65
CA ASP A 21 20.85 5.86 4.73
C ASP A 21 19.51 5.79 5.48
N LYS A 22 19.35 6.59 6.56
CA LYS A 22 18.08 6.69 7.30
C LYS A 22 16.98 7.34 6.47
N ILE A 23 17.29 8.36 5.68
CA ILE A 23 16.34 9.04 4.80
C ILE A 23 15.91 8.08 3.67
N ALA A 24 16.85 7.39 3.03
CA ALA A 24 16.57 6.38 2.02
C ALA A 24 15.69 5.23 2.57
N THR A 25 15.99 4.76 3.78
CA THR A 25 15.18 3.74 4.47
C THR A 25 13.78 4.24 4.82
N LYS A 26 13.63 5.52 5.20
CA LYS A 26 12.31 6.12 5.44
C LYS A 26 11.49 6.23 4.15
N ALA A 27 12.09 6.76 3.08
CA ALA A 27 11.43 6.91 1.79
C ALA A 27 10.95 5.56 1.23
N THR A 28 11.77 4.51 1.36
CA THR A 28 11.40 3.14 0.95
C THR A 28 10.19 2.63 1.75
N ARG A 29 10.22 2.77 3.09
CA ARG A 29 9.10 2.35 3.94
C ARG A 29 7.81 3.11 3.66
N ASP A 30 7.89 4.41 3.38
CA ASP A 30 6.71 5.22 3.08
C ASP A 30 6.13 4.86 1.69
N ALA A 31 6.99 4.53 0.71
CA ALA A 31 6.57 4.01 -0.58
C ALA A 31 5.86 2.64 -0.46
N ASP A 32 6.38 1.74 0.36
CA ASP A 32 5.77 0.42 0.59
C ASP A 32 4.41 0.54 1.30
N ARG A 33 4.31 1.45 2.29
CA ARG A 33 3.03 1.74 2.96
C ARG A 33 2.00 2.31 2.00
N LEU A 34 2.41 3.23 1.11
CA LEU A 34 1.50 3.78 0.11
C LEU A 34 1.01 2.70 -0.86
N ARG A 35 1.89 1.80 -1.29
CA ARG A 35 1.51 0.67 -2.15
C ARG A 35 0.49 -0.23 -1.46
N GLY A 36 0.75 -0.64 -0.22
CA GLY A 36 -0.19 -1.47 0.55
C GLY A 36 -1.54 -0.79 0.81
N ALA A 37 -1.55 0.51 1.08
CA ALA A 37 -2.79 1.28 1.21
C ALA A 37 -3.58 1.32 -0.11
N ALA A 38 -2.90 1.53 -1.24
CA ALA A 38 -3.53 1.57 -2.55
C ALA A 38 -4.13 0.21 -2.95
N GLU A 39 -3.45 -0.89 -2.66
CA GLU A 39 -3.97 -2.26 -2.81
C GLU A 39 -5.22 -2.48 -1.94
N GLY A 40 -5.20 -2.03 -0.68
CA GLY A 40 -6.35 -2.10 0.21
C GLY A 40 -7.59 -1.36 -0.32
N PHE A 41 -7.40 -0.19 -0.95
CA PHE A 41 -8.51 0.53 -1.60
C PHE A 41 -9.08 -0.22 -2.80
N GLU A 42 -8.23 -0.85 -3.62
CA GLU A 42 -8.68 -1.70 -4.73
C GLU A 42 -9.46 -2.91 -4.23
N ALA A 43 -9.06 -3.48 -3.09
CA ALA A 43 -9.79 -4.54 -2.42
C ALA A 43 -11.22 -4.09 -2.06
N LEU A 44 -11.36 -2.96 -1.36
CA LEU A 44 -12.68 -2.42 -0.99
C LEU A 44 -13.55 -2.15 -2.21
N PHE A 45 -12.96 -1.62 -3.28
CA PHE A 45 -13.69 -1.35 -4.52
C PHE A 45 -14.15 -2.65 -5.22
N LEU A 46 -13.29 -3.67 -5.29
CA LEU A 46 -13.65 -4.98 -5.82
C LEU A 46 -14.79 -5.61 -5.01
N ASN A 47 -14.74 -5.50 -3.68
CA ASN A 47 -15.81 -5.95 -2.80
C ASN A 47 -17.14 -5.25 -3.15
N GLN A 48 -17.11 -3.94 -3.35
CA GLN A 48 -18.29 -3.17 -3.72
C GLN A 48 -18.84 -3.60 -5.09
N ILE A 49 -17.99 -3.85 -6.09
CA ILE A 49 -18.41 -4.38 -7.39
C ILE A 49 -19.12 -5.72 -7.23
N LEU A 50 -18.55 -6.66 -6.46
CA LEU A 50 -19.13 -7.99 -6.24
C LEU A 50 -20.50 -7.87 -5.56
N GLN A 51 -20.60 -7.04 -4.52
CA GLN A 51 -21.86 -6.78 -3.82
C GLN A 51 -22.91 -6.17 -4.75
N SER A 52 -22.54 -5.16 -5.54
CA SER A 52 -23.46 -4.50 -6.48
C SER A 52 -23.91 -5.44 -7.59
N GLY A 53 -23.04 -6.33 -8.08
CA GLY A 53 -23.39 -7.35 -9.07
C GLY A 53 -24.45 -8.32 -8.56
N ARG A 54 -24.36 -8.77 -7.30
CA ARG A 54 -25.42 -9.58 -6.67
C ARG A 54 -26.68 -8.79 -6.39
N ALA A 55 -26.58 -7.55 -5.91
CA ALA A 55 -27.75 -6.70 -5.67
C ALA A 55 -28.55 -6.40 -6.96
N ALA A 56 -27.88 -6.41 -8.12
CA ALA A 56 -28.51 -6.28 -9.43
C ALA A 56 -29.09 -7.61 -9.98
N SER A 57 -28.83 -8.76 -9.33
CA SER A 57 -29.40 -10.05 -9.71
C SER A 57 -30.89 -10.08 -9.37
N PHE A 58 -31.74 -10.11 -10.40
CA PHE A 58 -33.18 -10.33 -10.27
C PHE A 58 -33.48 -11.82 -10.07
N GLY A 59 -33.23 -12.34 -8.87
CA GLY A 59 -33.57 -13.71 -8.49
C GLY A 59 -32.64 -14.20 -7.39
N ASP A 60 -33.06 -14.92 -6.35
CA ASP A 60 -34.36 -15.49 -6.02
C ASP A 60 -34.51 -15.33 -4.49
N SER A 61 -35.32 -14.35 -4.07
CA SER A 61 -35.57 -14.05 -2.67
C SER A 61 -36.19 -15.23 -1.89
N LEU A 62 -36.59 -16.31 -2.60
CA LEU A 62 -37.13 -17.52 -2.02
C LEU A 62 -36.09 -18.62 -1.75
N THR A 63 -34.89 -18.58 -2.35
CA THR A 63 -33.78 -19.52 -2.10
C THR A 63 -32.62 -18.92 -1.31
N GLU A 64 -32.60 -17.59 -1.13
CA GLU A 64 -31.62 -16.88 -0.31
C GLU A 64 -31.84 -17.15 1.20
N SER A 65 -31.18 -18.17 1.74
CA SER A 65 -31.12 -18.40 3.19
C SER A 65 -30.00 -17.56 3.84
N SER A 66 -30.10 -17.31 5.16
CA SER A 66 -29.05 -16.64 5.94
C SER A 66 -27.69 -17.36 5.89
N ALA A 67 -27.70 -18.70 5.73
CA ALA A 67 -26.50 -19.50 5.56
C ALA A 67 -25.81 -19.21 4.22
N THR A 68 -26.57 -19.09 3.13
CA THR A 68 -26.06 -18.71 1.80
C THR A 68 -25.44 -17.32 1.81
N GLN A 69 -26.10 -16.35 2.45
CA GLN A 69 -25.59 -14.98 2.53
C GLN A 69 -24.29 -14.87 3.33
N THR A 70 -24.18 -15.67 4.40
CA THR A 70 -22.93 -15.78 5.18
C THR A 70 -21.81 -16.41 4.33
N ALA A 71 -22.08 -17.50 3.62
CA ALA A 71 -21.11 -18.15 2.75
C ALA A 71 -20.63 -17.23 1.61
N GLN A 72 -21.55 -16.47 0.99
CA GLN A 72 -21.21 -15.48 -0.02
C GLN A 72 -20.33 -14.36 0.53
N SER A 73 -20.64 -13.85 1.72
CA SER A 73 -19.84 -12.80 2.36
C SER A 73 -18.41 -13.26 2.65
N LEU A 74 -18.24 -14.51 3.11
CA LEU A 74 -16.92 -15.12 3.32
C LEU A 74 -16.16 -15.31 2.00
N LEU A 75 -16.86 -15.73 0.94
CA LEU A 75 -16.30 -15.85 -0.41
C LEU A 75 -15.83 -14.50 -0.93
N ASP A 76 -16.65 -13.45 -0.82
CA ASP A 76 -16.29 -12.09 -1.26
C ASP A 76 -15.10 -11.55 -0.49
N SER A 77 -15.06 -11.76 0.82
CA SER A 77 -13.94 -11.36 1.65
C SER A 77 -12.65 -12.04 1.19
N THR A 78 -12.70 -13.35 0.92
CA THR A 78 -11.55 -14.11 0.42
C THR A 78 -11.13 -13.61 -0.96
N LEU A 79 -12.07 -13.46 -1.90
CA LEU A 79 -11.81 -12.95 -3.26
C LEU A 79 -11.22 -11.55 -3.25
N THR A 80 -11.68 -10.71 -2.32
CA THR A 80 -11.18 -9.35 -2.13
C THR A 80 -9.74 -9.37 -1.62
N GLU A 81 -9.47 -10.19 -0.59
CA GLU A 81 -8.15 -10.31 0.02
C GLU A 81 -7.11 -10.88 -0.94
N VAL A 82 -7.45 -11.94 -1.68
CA VAL A 82 -6.53 -12.53 -2.67
C VAL A 82 -6.47 -11.78 -3.99
N GLY A 83 -7.53 -11.03 -4.33
CA GLY A 83 -7.68 -10.31 -5.59
C GLY A 83 -7.11 -8.90 -5.57
N ALA A 84 -6.97 -8.25 -4.41
CA ALA A 84 -6.33 -6.94 -4.29
C ALA A 84 -4.93 -6.93 -4.92
N GLY A 85 -4.65 -5.98 -5.82
CA GLY A 85 -3.39 -5.91 -6.56
C GLY A 85 -3.18 -6.98 -7.64
N ARG A 86 -3.93 -8.10 -7.62
CA ARG A 86 -3.82 -9.22 -8.56
C ARG A 86 -4.93 -9.27 -9.61
N ALA A 87 -6.10 -8.74 -9.29
CA ALA A 87 -7.24 -8.69 -10.20
C ALA A 87 -6.99 -7.80 -11.43
N GLY A 88 -5.91 -7.01 -11.43
CA GLY A 88 -5.48 -6.24 -12.59
C GLY A 88 -6.41 -5.10 -12.95
N LEU A 89 -7.18 -4.58 -11.99
CA LEU A 89 -8.11 -3.46 -12.22
C LEU A 89 -7.37 -2.13 -12.42
N GLY A 90 -6.12 -2.05 -11.94
CA GLY A 90 -5.24 -0.89 -12.15
C GLY A 90 -5.58 0.30 -11.26
N LEU A 91 -6.51 0.15 -10.31
CA LEU A 91 -6.94 1.22 -9.42
C LEU A 91 -5.88 1.45 -8.34
N SER A 92 -5.30 0.39 -7.79
CA SER A 92 -4.19 0.47 -6.84
C SER A 92 -2.98 1.19 -7.47
N GLU A 93 -2.63 0.86 -8.71
CA GLU A 93 -1.55 1.50 -9.45
C GLU A 93 -1.85 2.98 -9.77
N ALA A 94 -3.09 3.33 -10.12
CA ALA A 94 -3.49 4.71 -10.34
C ALA A 94 -3.40 5.55 -9.06
N ILE A 95 -3.86 5.01 -7.92
CA ILE A 95 -3.73 5.64 -6.61
C ILE A 95 -2.26 5.82 -6.25
N TYR A 96 -1.45 4.75 -6.34
CA TYR A 96 -0.03 4.80 -6.03
C TYR A 96 0.68 5.88 -6.88
N ARG A 97 0.43 5.93 -8.19
CA ARG A 97 1.03 6.93 -9.07
C ARG A 97 0.62 8.36 -8.71
N GLN A 98 -0.64 8.59 -8.32
CA GLN A 98 -1.12 9.92 -7.92
C GLN A 98 -0.46 10.39 -6.61
N PHE A 99 -0.31 9.49 -5.65
CA PHE A 99 0.16 9.85 -4.30
C PHE A 99 1.67 9.70 -4.11
N SER A 100 2.36 8.90 -4.93
CA SER A 100 3.82 8.72 -4.85
C SER A 100 4.58 10.01 -5.13
N ALA A 101 4.04 10.89 -5.98
CA ALA A 101 4.56 12.24 -6.19
C ALA A 101 4.62 13.09 -4.90
N HIS A 102 3.79 12.78 -3.91
CA HIS A 102 3.74 13.49 -2.63
C HIS A 102 4.70 12.91 -1.58
N LEU A 103 5.31 11.75 -1.83
CA LEU A 103 6.26 11.13 -0.88
C LEU A 103 7.61 11.86 -0.79
N GLY A 104 7.99 12.57 -1.86
CA GLY A 104 9.19 13.42 -1.90
C GLY A 104 8.94 14.92 -1.69
N GLY A 105 7.66 15.31 -1.55
CA GLY A 105 7.23 16.71 -1.48
C GLY A 105 7.10 17.23 -0.05
N VAL A 106 8.21 17.27 0.69
CA VAL A 106 8.36 18.18 1.84
C VAL A 106 9.78 18.76 1.77
N GLN A 107 9.90 19.82 0.98
CA GLN A 107 10.97 20.80 0.98
C GLN A 107 10.31 22.13 0.64
N GLU A 108 9.65 22.70 1.64
CA GLU A 108 9.44 24.15 1.78
C GLU A 108 10.03 24.53 3.14
#